data_AF-A0A2M7KC48-F1
#
_entry.id   AF-A0A2M7KC48-F1
#
_cell.length_a   1.000
_cell.length_b   1.000
_cell.length_c   1.000
_cell.angle_alpha   90.00
_cell.angle_beta   90.00
_cell.angle_gamma   90.00
#
_symmetry.space_group_name_H-M   'P 1'
#
loop_
_entity.id
_entity.type
_entity.pdbx_description
1 polymer ?
#
loop_
_entity_poly.entity_id
_entity_poly.type
_entity_poly.pdbx_seq_one_letter_code
_entity_poly.pdbx_strand_id
1 'polypeptide(L)'
;MKKIIIILTVSIFFAPFAKAQVSDVLDGVYVKEHVPARKPIPYHHLREADMMWSKKMWRMLDLREKINHPLYFPTTKMDDRYSLIDLILYGVAQEGLVVYDDSDDEFTTPMTAAQIDVKFDVRADTTYVDDPETGETKPVIVQHDR
;
A
#
# COMPACT_ATOMS: atom_id res chain seq x y z
N MET A 1 -30.43 14.61 -29.19
CA MET A 1 -29.62 13.84 -28.22
C MET A 1 -28.11 13.93 -28.47
N LYS A 2 -27.61 13.68 -29.70
CA LYS A 2 -26.16 13.76 -30.01
C LYS A 2 -25.51 15.13 -29.74
N LYS A 3 -26.22 16.24 -30.00
CA LYS A 3 -25.72 17.61 -29.73
C LYS A 3 -25.58 17.94 -28.24
N ILE A 4 -26.43 17.33 -27.39
CA ILE A 4 -26.40 17.54 -25.93
C ILE A 4 -25.19 16.79 -25.34
N ILE A 5 -24.90 15.59 -25.86
CA ILE A 5 -23.73 14.80 -25.45
C ILE A 5 -22.43 15.55 -25.78
N ILE A 6 -22.35 16.19 -26.95
CA ILE A 6 -21.16 16.97 -27.36
C ILE A 6 -20.97 18.21 -26.47
N ILE A 7 -22.05 18.88 -26.06
CA ILE A 7 -21.95 20.05 -25.16
C ILE A 7 -21.50 19.61 -23.77
N LEU A 8 -21.96 18.45 -23.28
CA LEU A 8 -21.57 17.92 -21.97
C LEU A 8 -20.09 17.51 -21.94
N THR A 9 -19.59 16.87 -23.00
CA THR A 9 -18.17 16.45 -23.08
C THR A 9 -17.21 17.63 -23.22
N VAL A 10 -17.62 18.69 -23.91
CA VAL A 10 -16.82 19.93 -24.00
C VAL A 10 -16.77 20.65 -22.65
N SER A 11 -17.84 20.61 -21.85
CA SER A 11 -17.87 21.24 -20.52
C SER A 11 -16.93 20.57 -19.50
N ILE A 12 -16.75 19.24 -19.60
CA ILE A 12 -15.87 18.47 -18.71
C ILE A 12 -14.39 18.70 -19.05
N PHE A 13 -14.07 18.94 -20.33
CA PHE A 13 -12.69 19.20 -20.76
C PHE A 13 -12.19 20.62 -20.42
N PHE A 14 -13.10 21.55 -20.08
CA PHE A 14 -12.76 22.94 -19.73
C PHE A 14 -12.83 23.23 -18.23
N ALA A 15 -13.04 22.22 -17.38
CA ALA A 15 -12.92 22.39 -15.94
C ALA A 15 -11.44 22.61 -15.58
N PRO A 16 -11.05 23.79 -15.06
CA PRO A 16 -9.70 23.93 -14.52
C PRO A 16 -9.57 23.01 -13.31
N PHE A 17 -8.51 22.21 -13.28
CA PHE A 17 -8.09 21.46 -12.09
C PHE A 17 -7.99 22.45 -10.92
N ALA A 18 -8.97 22.41 -10.02
CA ALA A 18 -8.97 23.25 -8.82
C ALA A 18 -7.83 22.80 -7.92
N LYS A 19 -6.74 23.58 -7.87
CA LYS A 19 -5.75 23.42 -6.80
C LYS A 19 -6.39 23.91 -5.50
N ALA A 20 -6.44 23.04 -4.50
CA ALA A 20 -6.82 23.41 -3.15
C ALA A 20 -5.97 24.60 -2.70
N GLN A 21 -6.62 25.74 -2.42
CA GLN A 21 -5.95 26.93 -1.94
C GLN A 21 -5.71 26.76 -0.43
N VAL A 22 -4.45 26.52 -0.06
CA VAL A 22 -3.99 26.69 1.32
C VAL A 22 -4.08 28.19 1.64
N SER A 23 -4.84 28.55 2.66
CA SER A 23 -4.98 29.95 3.09
C SER A 23 -3.72 30.38 3.86
N ASP A 24 -2.75 30.93 3.14
CA ASP A 24 -1.60 31.60 3.74
C ASP A 24 -2.02 33.02 4.16
N VAL A 25 -2.80 33.11 5.25
CA VAL A 25 -3.28 34.40 5.77
C VAL A 25 -2.14 35.06 6.53
N LEU A 26 -1.56 36.08 5.92
CA LEU A 26 -0.51 36.91 6.52
C LEU A 26 -1.10 37.81 7.62
N ASP A 27 -0.89 37.45 8.89
CA ASP A 27 -1.24 38.30 10.04
C ASP A 27 -0.06 39.25 10.36
N GLY A 28 0.00 40.39 9.67
CA GLY A 28 1.02 41.42 9.86
C GLY A 28 1.30 42.30 8.63
N VAL A 29 2.20 43.30 8.78
CA VAL A 29 2.67 44.14 7.64
C VAL A 29 3.73 43.41 6.80
N TYR A 30 4.43 42.43 7.38
CA TYR A 30 5.43 41.60 6.72
C TYR A 30 5.62 40.26 7.47
N VAL A 31 6.06 39.21 6.76
CA VAL A 31 6.49 37.94 7.37
C VAL A 31 7.85 38.15 8.03
N LYS A 32 7.94 37.95 9.35
CA LYS A 32 9.23 38.03 10.07
C LYS A 32 10.06 36.76 9.80
N GLU A 33 10.78 36.75 8.68
CA GLU A 33 11.74 35.70 8.36
C GLU A 33 13.02 35.90 9.18
N HIS A 34 13.30 35.00 10.13
CA HIS A 34 14.55 35.05 10.92
C HIS A 34 15.77 34.56 10.13
N VAL A 35 15.53 33.76 9.09
CA VAL A 35 16.55 33.20 8.19
C VAL A 35 15.97 33.13 6.77
N PRO A 36 16.00 34.23 6.00
CA PRO A 36 15.49 34.22 4.64
C PRO A 36 16.27 33.20 3.78
N ALA A 37 15.53 32.34 3.08
CA ALA A 37 16.01 31.52 1.96
C ALA A 37 17.23 30.58 2.17
N ARG A 38 17.41 29.98 3.35
CA ARG A 38 18.37 28.85 3.46
C ARG A 38 17.80 27.60 2.80
N LYS A 39 18.04 27.46 1.50
CA LYS A 39 17.96 26.16 0.84
C LYS A 39 19.08 25.28 1.40
N PRO A 40 18.79 24.07 1.92
CA PRO A 40 19.82 23.11 2.25
C PRO A 40 20.70 22.91 1.02
N ILE A 41 22.03 22.97 1.21
CA ILE A 41 22.95 22.62 0.14
C ILE A 41 22.65 21.15 -0.20
N PRO A 42 22.38 20.82 -1.48
CA PRO A 42 22.17 19.43 -1.86
C PRO A 42 23.41 18.63 -1.49
N TYR A 43 23.22 17.40 -1.02
CA TYR A 43 24.33 16.51 -0.72
C TYR A 43 25.24 16.37 -1.95
N HIS A 44 26.55 16.21 -1.70
CA HIS A 44 27.48 15.95 -2.79
C HIS A 44 27.16 14.60 -3.43
N HIS A 45 27.48 14.47 -4.72
CA HIS A 45 27.35 13.19 -5.41
C HIS A 45 28.29 12.16 -4.76
N LEU A 46 27.74 11.14 -4.09
CA LEU A 46 28.55 10.03 -3.61
C LEU A 46 29.06 9.25 -4.82
N ARG A 47 30.40 9.15 -4.97
CA ARG A 47 31.00 8.20 -5.93
C ARG A 47 30.98 6.81 -5.32
N GLU A 48 30.86 5.78 -6.15
CA GLU A 48 30.84 4.39 -5.68
C GLU A 48 32.08 4.02 -4.86
N ALA A 49 33.25 4.58 -5.21
CA ALA A 49 34.51 4.37 -4.49
C ALA A 49 34.55 4.99 -3.07
N ASP A 50 33.64 5.89 -2.72
CA ASP A 50 33.55 6.49 -1.37
C ASP A 50 32.55 5.76 -0.47
N MET A 51 31.85 4.74 -0.98
CA MET A 51 30.97 3.90 -0.16
C MET A 51 31.80 2.97 0.73
N MET A 52 32.00 3.37 1.99
CA MET A 52 32.80 2.61 2.95
C MET A 52 32.18 1.27 3.34
N TRP A 53 30.84 1.17 3.35
CA TRP A 53 30.12 -0.06 3.66
C TRP A 53 28.70 -0.03 3.09
N SER A 54 28.17 -1.21 2.75
CA SER A 54 26.75 -1.41 2.53
C SER A 54 26.29 -2.59 3.41
N LYS A 55 25.02 -2.56 3.84
CA LYS A 55 24.43 -3.63 4.62
C LYS A 55 23.06 -3.96 4.08
N LYS A 56 22.90 -5.19 3.60
CA LYS A 56 21.60 -5.82 3.37
C LYS A 56 21.16 -6.48 4.67
N MET A 57 19.94 -6.21 5.13
CA MET A 57 19.38 -6.83 6.34
C MET A 57 18.17 -7.68 5.98
N TRP A 58 18.18 -8.92 6.45
CA TRP A 58 17.06 -9.84 6.39
C TRP A 58 16.48 -9.97 7.79
N ARG A 59 15.21 -9.62 7.96
CA ARG A 59 14.55 -9.66 9.26
C ARG A 59 13.11 -10.11 9.08
N MET A 60 12.73 -11.12 9.85
CA MET A 60 11.33 -11.43 10.08
C MET A 60 10.79 -10.45 11.12
N LEU A 61 9.68 -9.80 10.83
CA LEU A 61 9.01 -8.88 11.73
C LEU A 61 7.71 -9.52 12.22
N ASP A 62 7.65 -9.87 13.50
CA ASP A 62 6.42 -10.38 14.10
C ASP A 62 5.50 -9.21 14.47
N LEU A 63 4.40 -9.07 13.73
CA LEU A 63 3.41 -8.02 13.94
C LEU A 63 2.54 -8.22 15.19
N ARG A 64 2.60 -9.41 15.80
CA ARG A 64 1.88 -9.75 17.04
C ARG A 64 2.53 -9.16 18.28
N GLU A 65 3.77 -8.69 18.18
CA GLU A 65 4.43 -7.98 19.27
C GLU A 65 3.83 -6.58 19.47
N LYS A 66 3.75 -6.14 20.74
CA LYS A 66 3.13 -4.85 21.11
C LYS A 66 3.74 -3.65 20.38
N ILE A 67 5.05 -3.69 20.16
CA ILE A 67 5.78 -2.61 19.47
C ILE A 67 5.38 -2.49 17.99
N ASN A 68 4.94 -3.59 17.37
CA ASN A 68 4.61 -3.67 15.95
C ASN A 68 3.10 -3.57 15.68
N HIS A 69 2.27 -3.48 16.73
CA HIS A 69 0.81 -3.32 16.58
C HIS A 69 0.35 -2.17 15.67
N PRO A 70 1.04 -1.01 15.60
CA PRO A 70 0.68 0.03 14.62
C PRO A 70 0.75 -0.43 13.17
N LEU A 71 1.54 -1.48 12.88
CA LEU A 71 1.67 -2.06 11.54
C LEU A 71 0.67 -3.22 11.32
N TYR A 72 0.20 -3.85 12.41
CA TYR A 72 -0.74 -4.96 12.37
C TYR A 72 -2.19 -4.51 12.21
N PHE A 73 -2.58 -3.44 12.89
CA PHE A 73 -3.95 -2.95 12.89
C PHE A 73 -4.16 -1.86 11.84
N PRO A 74 -5.39 -1.70 11.31
CA PRO A 74 -6.60 -2.44 11.65
C PRO A 74 -6.67 -3.82 10.98
N THR A 75 -7.33 -4.79 11.64
CA THR A 75 -7.58 -6.14 11.09
C THR A 75 -8.73 -6.17 10.09
N THR A 76 -9.52 -5.11 10.01
CA THR A 76 -10.58 -4.93 9.03
C THR A 76 -10.36 -3.58 8.34
N LYS A 77 -10.58 -3.53 7.03
CA LYS A 77 -10.36 -2.30 6.26
C LYS A 77 -11.27 -1.20 6.78
N MET A 78 -10.65 -0.06 7.10
CA MET A 78 -11.35 1.18 7.45
C MET A 78 -10.97 2.23 6.41
N ASP A 79 -11.89 3.15 6.09
CA ASP A 79 -11.72 4.06 4.95
C ASP A 79 -10.39 4.85 4.94
N ASP A 80 -9.90 5.24 6.12
CA ASP A 80 -8.68 6.07 6.25
C ASP A 80 -7.51 5.33 6.92
N ARG A 81 -7.66 4.02 7.20
CA ARG A 81 -6.63 3.25 7.94
C ARG A 81 -6.43 1.86 7.34
N TYR A 82 -5.18 1.55 7.06
CA TYR A 82 -4.73 0.28 6.51
C TYR A 82 -3.70 -0.37 7.42
N SER A 83 -3.75 -1.71 7.52
CA SER A 83 -2.61 -2.47 8.03
C SER A 83 -1.47 -2.37 7.03
N LEU A 84 -0.24 -2.67 7.46
CA LEU A 84 0.93 -2.64 6.57
C LEU A 84 0.75 -3.59 5.37
N ILE A 85 0.20 -4.79 5.62
CA ILE A 85 -0.05 -5.79 4.57
C ILE A 85 -1.13 -5.29 3.62
N ASP A 86 -2.24 -4.75 4.12
CA ASP A 86 -3.31 -4.20 3.27
C ASP A 86 -2.81 -3.07 2.39
N LEU A 87 -1.96 -2.19 2.92
CA LEU A 87 -1.38 -1.07 2.17
C LEU A 87 -0.46 -1.57 1.05
N ILE A 88 0.39 -2.56 1.34
CA ILE A 88 1.26 -3.18 0.33
C ILE A 88 0.41 -3.83 -0.77
N LEU A 89 -0.63 -4.60 -0.40
CA LEU A 89 -1.53 -5.22 -1.37
C LEU A 89 -2.30 -4.19 -2.20
N TYR A 90 -2.70 -3.07 -1.60
CA TYR A 90 -3.29 -1.94 -2.32
C TYR A 90 -2.29 -1.36 -3.34
N GLY A 91 -1.03 -1.16 -2.94
CA GLY A 91 0.02 -0.68 -3.84
C GLY A 91 0.32 -1.64 -5.00
N VAL A 92 0.27 -2.95 -4.76
CA VAL A 92 0.39 -3.98 -5.82
C VAL A 92 -0.78 -3.87 -6.80
N ALA A 93 -2.00 -3.69 -6.29
CA ALA A 93 -3.20 -3.65 -7.12
C ALA A 93 -3.38 -2.33 -7.90
N GLN A 94 -3.02 -1.19 -7.30
CA GLN A 94 -3.37 0.14 -7.82
C GLN A 94 -2.15 0.98 -8.25
N GLU A 95 -1.02 0.86 -7.56
CA GLU A 95 0.17 1.70 -7.79
C GLU A 95 1.26 1.00 -8.62
N GLY A 96 1.05 -0.27 -8.99
CA GLY A 96 1.97 -1.04 -9.83
C GLY A 96 3.21 -1.54 -9.09
N LEU A 97 3.12 -1.76 -7.77
CA LEU A 97 4.20 -2.35 -7.00
C LEU A 97 4.47 -3.79 -7.47
N VAL A 98 5.73 -4.08 -7.83
CA VAL A 98 6.16 -5.42 -8.28
C VAL A 98 6.58 -6.25 -7.08
N VAL A 99 5.97 -7.41 -6.92
CA VAL A 99 6.33 -8.41 -5.90
C VAL A 99 7.18 -9.48 -6.55
N TYR A 100 8.16 -9.99 -5.82
CA TYR A 100 9.08 -11.04 -6.28
C TYR A 100 8.91 -12.30 -5.45
N ASP A 101 9.21 -13.44 -6.07
CA ASP A 101 9.20 -14.74 -5.38
C ASP A 101 10.40 -14.87 -4.43
N ASP A 102 10.22 -15.63 -3.36
CA ASP A 102 11.25 -15.90 -2.34
C ASP A 102 12.07 -17.16 -2.63
N SER A 103 11.88 -17.77 -3.81
CA SER A 103 12.64 -18.94 -4.25
C SER A 103 14.11 -18.64 -4.49
N ASP A 104 14.48 -17.39 -4.79
CA ASP A 104 15.86 -16.94 -4.94
C ASP A 104 16.18 -15.76 -4.01
N ASP A 105 17.44 -15.68 -3.54
CA ASP A 105 17.90 -14.58 -2.68
C ASP A 105 18.09 -13.25 -3.45
N GLU A 106 18.04 -13.32 -4.78
CA GLU A 106 18.25 -12.20 -5.70
C GLU A 106 16.94 -11.51 -6.11
N PHE A 107 15.79 -12.10 -5.79
CA PHE A 107 14.46 -11.60 -6.14
C PHE A 107 14.32 -11.30 -7.64
N THR A 108 14.67 -12.28 -8.48
CA THR A 108 14.74 -12.06 -9.94
C THR A 108 13.38 -12.24 -10.61
N THR A 109 12.53 -13.09 -10.04
CA THR A 109 11.28 -13.53 -10.66
C THR A 109 10.09 -12.72 -10.15
N PRO A 110 9.45 -11.87 -10.99
CA PRO A 110 8.26 -11.14 -10.59
C PRO A 110 7.05 -12.08 -10.49
N MET A 111 6.21 -11.84 -9.50
CA MET A 111 4.99 -12.60 -9.25
C MET A 111 3.75 -11.92 -9.86
N THR A 112 2.78 -12.75 -10.22
CA THR A 112 1.43 -12.28 -10.63
C THR A 112 0.47 -12.24 -9.43
N ALA A 113 -0.59 -11.45 -9.51
CA ALA A 113 -1.61 -11.35 -8.46
C ALA A 113 -2.18 -12.72 -8.02
N ALA A 114 -2.39 -13.64 -8.97
CA ALA A 114 -2.88 -14.98 -8.65
C ALA A 114 -1.87 -15.82 -7.84
N GLN A 115 -0.57 -15.66 -8.10
CA GLN A 115 0.48 -16.36 -7.34
C GLN A 115 0.62 -15.77 -5.93
N ILE A 116 0.42 -14.46 -5.79
CA ILE A 116 0.39 -13.78 -4.49
C ILE A 116 -0.74 -14.37 -3.64
N ASP A 117 -1.95 -14.47 -4.18
CA ASP A 117 -3.12 -14.99 -3.45
C ASP A 117 -2.92 -16.44 -2.98
N VAL A 118 -2.21 -17.24 -3.78
CA VAL A 118 -1.82 -18.61 -3.40
C VAL A 118 -0.81 -18.61 -2.25
N LYS A 119 0.17 -17.70 -2.23
CA LYS A 119 1.15 -17.61 -1.12
C LYS A 119 0.53 -17.11 0.17
N PHE A 120 -0.51 -16.29 0.09
CA PHE A 120 -1.29 -15.81 1.25
C PHE A 120 -2.33 -16.81 1.74
N ASP A 121 -2.37 -18.03 1.17
CA ASP A 121 -3.30 -19.09 1.55
C ASP A 121 -4.77 -18.65 1.51
N VAL A 122 -5.11 -17.76 0.57
CA VAL A 122 -6.49 -17.35 0.26
C VAL A 122 -7.18 -18.48 -0.53
N ARG A 123 -7.16 -19.69 0.04
CA ARG A 123 -7.80 -20.88 -0.51
C ARG A 123 -8.95 -21.28 0.39
N ALA A 124 -10.03 -21.70 -0.24
CA ALA A 124 -11.14 -22.33 0.45
C ALA A 124 -10.71 -23.74 0.86
N ASP A 125 -10.41 -23.93 2.13
CA ASP A 125 -10.07 -25.24 2.67
C ASP A 125 -11.34 -25.99 3.04
N THR A 126 -11.38 -27.29 2.73
CA THR A 126 -12.48 -28.16 3.17
C THR A 126 -12.09 -28.83 4.46
N THR A 127 -12.82 -28.54 5.54
CA THR A 127 -12.69 -29.29 6.80
C THR A 127 -13.87 -30.25 6.91
N TYR A 128 -13.58 -31.48 7.33
CA TYR A 128 -14.62 -32.45 7.65
C TYR A 128 -15.07 -32.20 9.08
N VAL A 129 -16.36 -31.89 9.26
CA VAL A 129 -16.99 -31.71 10.57
C VAL A 129 -18.00 -32.84 10.75
N ASP A 130 -17.95 -33.49 11.91
CA ASP A 130 -18.88 -34.55 12.28
C ASP A 130 -20.18 -33.93 12.79
N ASP A 131 -21.32 -34.28 12.17
CA ASP A 131 -22.63 -33.83 12.65
C ASP A 131 -23.03 -34.59 13.92
N PRO A 132 -23.35 -33.89 15.04
CA PRO A 132 -23.62 -34.52 16.33
C PRO A 132 -24.91 -35.35 16.37
N GLU A 133 -25.83 -35.15 15.41
CA GLU A 133 -27.11 -35.88 15.35
C GLU A 133 -27.08 -37.12 14.44
N THR A 134 -26.21 -37.14 13.42
CA THR A 134 -26.22 -38.17 12.37
C THR A 134 -24.91 -38.96 12.26
N GLY A 135 -23.81 -38.51 12.89
CA GLY A 135 -22.53 -39.22 12.89
C GLY A 135 -21.85 -39.34 11.51
N GLU A 136 -22.39 -38.68 10.49
CA GLU A 136 -21.81 -38.59 9.15
C GLU A 136 -20.87 -37.37 9.05
N THR A 137 -19.73 -37.55 8.37
CA THR A 137 -18.78 -36.48 8.08
C THR A 137 -19.32 -35.60 6.94
N LYS A 138 -19.55 -34.31 7.19
CA LYS A 138 -19.90 -33.36 6.13
C LYS A 138 -18.71 -32.48 5.78
N PRO A 139 -18.37 -32.30 4.49
CA PRO A 139 -17.35 -31.34 4.07
C PRO A 139 -17.92 -29.93 4.22
N VAL A 140 -17.35 -29.15 5.15
CA VAL A 140 -17.63 -27.72 5.31
C VAL A 140 -16.52 -26.94 4.60
N ILE A 141 -16.92 -26.05 3.70
CA ILE A 141 -16.01 -25.15 3.00
C ILE A 141 -15.70 -23.98 3.94
N VAL A 142 -14.48 -23.92 4.47
CA VAL A 142 -13.97 -22.78 5.22
C VAL A 142 -13.32 -21.83 4.21
N GLN A 143 -13.94 -20.67 4.02
CA GLN A 143 -13.37 -19.62 3.19
C GLN A 143 -12.39 -18.81 4.05
N HIS A 144 -11.12 -18.80 3.66
CA HIS A 144 -10.17 -17.85 4.19
C HIS A 144 -10.36 -16.54 3.44
N ASP A 145 -11.00 -15.58 4.11
CA ASP A 145 -11.12 -14.21 3.60
C ASP A 145 -9.73 -13.57 3.52
N ARG A 146 -9.56 -12.75 2.48
CA ARG A 146 -8.33 -11.98 2.24
C ARG A 146 -8.26 -10.72 3.11
#